data_AF-A0A9E5MD46-F1
#
_entry.id   AF-A0A9E5MD46-F1
#
_cell.length_a   1.000
_cell.length_b   1.000
_cell.length_c   1.000
_cell.angle_alpha   90.00
_cell.angle_beta   90.00
_cell.angle_gamma   90.00
#
_symmetry.space_group_name_H-M   'P 1'
#
loop_
_entity.id
_entity.type
_entity.pdbx_description
1 polymer ?
#
loop_
_entity_poly.entity_id
_entity_poly.type
_entity_poly.pdbx_seq_one_letter_code
_entity_poly.pdbx_strand_id
1 'polypeptide(L)' 'MIDLFPQFESCLLAVNGVQIYARTGGSGPPLLLLHGHPQTHAIWHRVAPELA' A
#
# COMPACT_ATOMS: atom_id res chain seq x y z
N MET A 1 15.90 8.62 -0.75
CA MET A 1 14.93 7.91 0.11
C MET A 1 14.84 6.48 -0.41
N ILE A 2 14.82 5.47 0.46
CA ILE A 2 14.75 4.05 0.05
C ILE A 2 13.30 3.75 -0.35
N ASP A 3 13.09 3.11 -1.51
CA ASP A 3 11.76 2.58 -1.86
C ASP A 3 11.51 1.27 -1.10
N LEU A 4 10.53 1.29 -0.20
CA LEU A 4 10.17 0.16 0.63
C LEU A 4 9.29 -0.88 -0.09
N PHE A 5 8.72 -0.54 -1.25
CA PHE A 5 7.85 -1.45 -2.00
C PHE A 5 8.28 -1.50 -3.48
N PRO A 6 9.43 -2.11 -3.78
CA PRO A 6 9.84 -2.27 -5.17
C PRO A 6 8.73 -3.00 -5.96
N GLN A 7 8.49 -2.56 -7.20
CA GLN A 7 7.46 -3.12 -8.10
C GLN A 7 6.00 -2.82 -7.72
N PHE A 8 5.76 -2.04 -6.66
CA PHE A 8 4.44 -1.50 -6.37
C PHE A 8 4.32 -0.08 -6.92
N GLU A 9 3.23 0.20 -7.61
CA GLU A 9 2.88 1.54 -8.06
C GLU A 9 2.39 2.40 -6.89
N SER A 10 2.64 3.70 -6.94
CA SER A 10 2.08 4.66 -6.00
C SER A 10 0.83 5.30 -6.62
N CYS A 11 -0.27 5.33 -5.87
CA CYS A 11 -1.49 5.97 -6.33
C CYS A 11 -2.09 6.89 -5.26
N LEU A 12 -2.77 7.95 -5.73
CA LEU A 12 -3.58 8.85 -4.93
C LEU A 12 -5.01 8.79 -5.47
N LEU A 13 -5.93 8.25 -4.67
CA LEU A 13 -7.30 7.98 -5.07
C LEU A 13 -8.26 8.96 -4.42
N ALA A 14 -9.08 9.64 -5.23
CA ALA A 14 -10.15 10.50 -4.75
C ALA A 14 -11.41 9.66 -4.51
N VAL A 15 -11.82 9.49 -3.26
CA VAL A 15 -12.99 8.70 -2.86
C VAL A 15 -13.78 9.47 -1.81
N ASN A 16 -15.07 9.69 -2.06
CA ASN A 16 -15.99 10.37 -1.11
C ASN A 16 -15.45 11.71 -0.57
N GLY A 17 -14.75 12.48 -1.42
CA GLY A 17 -14.15 13.77 -1.04
C GLY A 17 -12.84 13.67 -0.23
N VAL A 18 -12.29 12.47 -0.06
CA VAL A 18 -11.01 12.21 0.62
C VAL A 18 -9.96 11.71 -0.37
N GLN A 19 -8.71 12.11 -0.18
CA GLN A 19 -7.58 11.57 -0.93
C GLN A 19 -6.91 10.44 -0.14
N ILE A 20 -6.85 9.26 -0.72
CA ILE A 20 -6.24 8.07 -0.13
C ILE A 20 -4.96 7.74 -0.89
N TYR A 21 -3.82 7.78 -0.19
CA TYR A 21 -2.56 7.29 -0.73
C TYR A 21 -2.45 5.78 -0.52
N ALA A 22 -2.04 5.05 -1.55
CA ALA A 22 -1.79 3.61 -1.47
C ALA A 22 -0.59 3.18 -2.33
N ARG A 23 -0.07 1.99 -2.02
CA ARG A 23 0.84 1.22 -2.87
C ARG A 23 0.09 0.02 -3.43
N THR A 24 0.12 -0.18 -4.74
CA THR A 24 -0.60 -1.26 -5.43
C THR A 24 0.35 -2.12 -6.25
N GLY A 25 0.25 -3.44 -6.13
CA GLY A 25 1.10 -4.38 -6.84
C GLY A 25 0.55 -5.79 -6.68
N GLY A 26 1.10 -6.72 -7.46
CA GLY A 26 0.69 -8.12 -7.39
C GLY A 26 -0.44 -8.54 -8.33
N SER A 27 -0.90 -9.78 -8.18
CA SER A 27 -1.96 -10.41 -8.97
C SER A 27 -2.72 -11.47 -8.18
N GLY A 28 -4.02 -11.62 -8.45
CA GLY A 28 -4.88 -12.59 -7.75
C GLY A 28 -6.06 -11.93 -7.06
N PRO A 29 -6.70 -12.59 -6.08
CA PRO A 29 -7.80 -12.00 -5.31
C PRO A 29 -7.36 -10.71 -4.60
N PRO A 30 -8.16 -9.63 -4.63
CA PRO A 30 -7.78 -8.34 -4.06
C PRO A 30 -7.68 -8.40 -2.52
N LEU A 31 -6.60 -7.85 -1.97
CA LEU A 31 -6.35 -7.72 -0.54
C LEU A 31 -6.07 -6.25 -0.18
N LEU A 32 -6.76 -5.72 0.84
CA LEU A 32 -6.53 -4.38 1.38
C LEU A 32 -5.80 -4.46 2.73
N LEU A 33 -4.66 -3.79 2.84
CA LEU A 33 -3.88 -3.68 4.07
C LEU A 33 -4.06 -2.28 4.69
N LEU A 34 -4.68 -2.20 5.86
CA LEU A 34 -4.88 -0.95 6.61
C LEU A 34 -3.89 -0.90 7.78
N HIS A 35 -3.13 0.18 7.90
CA HIS A 35 -2.23 0.38 9.03
C HIS A 35 -2.96 0.97 10.24
N GLY A 36 -2.30 0.97 11.39
CA GLY A 36 -2.79 1.59 12.63
C GLY A 36 -1.98 2.81 13.06
N HIS A 37 -2.31 3.34 14.24
CA HIS A 37 -1.53 4.36 14.94
C HIS A 37 -0.35 3.72 15.71
N PRO A 38 0.86 4.32 15.77
CA PRO A 38 1.30 5.61 15.18
C PRO A 38 2.05 5.41 13.85
N GLN A 39 1.53 4.59 12.94
CA GLN A 39 2.27 4.12 11.77
C GLN A 39 1.66 4.60 10.44
N THR A 40 2.28 4.22 9.31
CA THR A 40 1.78 4.46 7.94
C THR A 40 1.69 3.13 7.18
N HIS A 41 1.30 3.15 5.89
CA HIS A 41 1.32 1.96 5.02
C HIS A 41 2.68 1.24 5.02
N ALA A 42 3.78 1.93 5.34
CA ALA A 42 5.14 1.40 5.36
C ALA A 42 5.35 0.21 6.33
N ILE A 43 4.45 -0.03 7.28
CA ILE A 43 4.56 -1.19 8.20
C ILE A 43 4.49 -2.52 7.46
N TRP A 44 3.82 -2.53 6.32
CA TRP A 44 3.59 -3.73 5.53
C TRP A 44 4.75 -4.08 4.60
N HIS A 45 5.80 -3.26 4.52
CA HIS A 45 6.88 -3.43 3.52
C HIS A 45 7.56 -4.80 3.54
N ARG A 46 7.60 -5.47 4.70
CA ARG A 46 8.23 -6.79 4.82
C ARG A 46 7.37 -7.95 4.33
N VAL A 47 6.05 -7.79 4.33
CA VAL A 47 5.10 -8.88 4.00
C VAL A 47 4.35 -8.61 2.71
N ALA A 48 4.25 -7.35 2.28
CA ALA A 48 3.57 -6.99 1.03
C ALA A 48 4.13 -7.74 -0.19
N PRO A 49 5.46 -7.96 -0.36
CA PRO A 49 5.97 -8.73 -1.49
C PRO A 49 5.53 -10.21 -1.51
N GLU A 50 5.30 -10.82 -0.35
CA GLU A 50 4.84 -12.23 -0.26
C GLU A 50 3.32 -12.35 -0.51
N LEU A 51 2.59 -11.25 -0.35
CA LEU A 51 1.14 -11.17 -0.58
C LEU A 51 0.77 -10.69 -1.98
N ALA A 52 1.74 -10.18 -2.74
CA ALA A 52 1.56 -9.57 -4.06
C ALA A 52 1.30 -10.61 -5.15
#